data_AF-K9FME2-F1
#
_entry.id   AF-K9FME2-F1
#
_cell.length_a   1.000
_cell.length_b   1.000
_cell.length_c   1.000
_cell.angle_alpha   90.00
_cell.angle_beta   90.00
_cell.angle_gamma   90.00
#
_symmetry.space_group_name_H-M   'P 1'
#
loop_
_entity.id
_entity.type
_entity.pdbx_description
1 polymer ?
#
loop_
_entity_poly.entity_id
_entity_poly.type
_entity_poly.pdbx_seq_one_letter_code
_entity_poly.pdbx_strand_id
1 'polypeptide(L)'
;MFTHQPTPTILLPELPSKTLVGIDLITFTSTPNFHGIRDLSPGWHFLYTGATETLSLRSGAWFYIGDITTAGKGSNDTALIAQGQNRNQIQNALGPEIYIWKWSANTESLVALDHDNDSVRQESLRYKANLGSVWQSGGLFKYRSRIAPSLLVKPVVESEPGEQHENDQAKPQIEARIQTEDDAQTEENGRRDWSGLTDRISPSLLSRVVGDPELDVDGHPRWALSSASTANRDADRIPGVDSPAESKGSEEAEREFGFIPVDLKRTWREGAVGRERTEAAQDRSWALGDLIDRYAGEASGGNQLLGELQFTFLMVLTMMNYSCLQQWKRLLDLILTSRSAILDREGFMSEVLRILSLQLQRCDDVDGGLFEIDGDEGGAFLRNLLVKLRQSVDDLVGETASEVKLELDKLEEWVKAEYDWELRRGTVVRHGMLQLEDGEQVEMDWDGNDEDDETGEYAPVIVDM
;
A
#
# COMPACT_ATOMS: atom_id res chain seq x y z
N MET A 1 13.76 40.16 7.89
CA MET A 1 12.72 39.61 7.02
C MET A 1 13.17 38.22 6.61
N PHE A 2 12.67 37.18 7.27
CA PHE A 2 12.91 35.81 6.79
C PHE A 2 12.12 35.67 5.50
N THR A 3 12.82 35.54 4.37
CA THR A 3 12.24 35.12 3.11
C THR A 3 11.80 33.67 3.27
N HIS A 4 10.60 33.45 3.81
CA HIS A 4 10.00 32.12 3.82
C HIS A 4 9.76 31.73 2.38
N GLN A 5 10.63 30.90 1.81
CA GLN A 5 10.26 30.13 0.64
C GLN A 5 9.02 29.32 1.01
N PRO A 6 7.97 29.29 0.16
CA PRO A 6 6.81 28.47 0.43
C PRO A 6 7.26 27.01 0.56
N THR A 7 6.71 26.33 1.56
CA THR A 7 6.89 24.88 1.72
C THR A 7 6.23 24.15 0.54
N PRO A 8 6.66 22.91 0.23
CA PRO A 8 6.00 22.11 -0.79
C PRO A 8 4.48 22.10 -0.60
N THR A 9 3.76 22.53 -1.63
CA THR A 9 2.32 22.82 -1.54
C THR A 9 1.60 22.39 -2.82
N ILE A 10 0.42 21.82 -2.67
CA ILE A 10 -0.51 21.56 -3.78
C ILE A 10 -1.78 22.40 -3.61
N LEU A 11 -2.12 23.16 -4.65
CA LEU A 11 -3.34 23.97 -4.73
C LEU A 11 -4.41 23.24 -5.53
N LEU A 12 -5.65 23.29 -5.02
CA LEU A 12 -6.81 22.60 -5.57
C LEU A 12 -7.91 23.60 -5.95
N PRO A 13 -7.68 24.46 -6.96
CA PRO A 13 -8.66 25.45 -7.36
C PRO A 13 -9.95 24.80 -7.88
N GLU A 14 -11.06 25.46 -7.59
CA GLU A 14 -12.41 25.07 -8.04
C GLU A 14 -12.92 23.72 -7.50
N LEU A 15 -12.20 23.11 -6.55
CA LEU A 15 -12.68 21.92 -5.84
C LEU A 15 -13.99 22.26 -5.10
N PRO A 16 -15.09 21.52 -5.35
CA PRO A 16 -16.32 21.73 -4.62
C PRO A 16 -16.15 21.48 -3.12
N SER A 17 -16.95 22.19 -2.31
CA SER A 17 -17.10 21.83 -0.89
C SER A 17 -17.86 20.51 -0.76
N LYS A 18 -17.61 19.77 0.31
CA LYS A 18 -18.20 18.45 0.58
C LYS A 18 -17.70 17.33 -0.33
N THR A 19 -16.58 17.55 -1.01
CA THR A 19 -15.87 16.52 -1.77
C THR A 19 -15.00 15.71 -0.81
N LEU A 20 -14.99 14.39 -0.94
CA LEU A 20 -14.01 13.56 -0.25
C LEU A 20 -12.63 13.88 -0.83
N VAL A 21 -11.68 14.23 0.03
CA VAL A 21 -10.28 14.44 -0.31
C VAL A 21 -9.45 13.47 0.51
N GLY A 22 -8.58 12.72 -0.16
CA GLY A 22 -7.62 11.83 0.47
C GLY A 22 -6.20 12.22 0.09
N ILE A 23 -5.31 12.32 1.07
CA ILE A 23 -3.88 12.47 0.87
C ILE A 23 -3.18 11.35 1.65
N ASP A 24 -2.52 10.46 0.91
CA ASP A 24 -1.90 9.24 1.44
C ASP A 24 -2.93 8.38 2.18
N LEU A 25 -2.77 8.17 3.49
CA LEU A 25 -3.70 7.39 4.32
C LEU A 25 -4.70 8.26 5.11
N ILE A 26 -4.75 9.57 4.83
CA ILE A 26 -5.66 10.50 5.50
C ILE A 26 -6.77 10.91 4.56
N THR A 27 -8.02 10.78 5.01
CA THR A 27 -9.20 11.27 4.31
C THR A 27 -9.91 12.35 5.13
N PHE A 28 -10.51 13.31 4.43
CA PHE A 28 -11.39 14.32 5.01
C PHE A 28 -12.36 14.87 3.96
N THR A 29 -13.44 15.48 4.44
CA THR A 29 -14.41 16.17 3.57
C THR A 29 -14.03 17.65 3.41
N SER A 30 -13.94 18.15 2.18
CA SER A 30 -13.54 19.52 1.86
C SER A 30 -14.52 20.56 2.43
N THR A 31 -13.98 21.68 2.93
CA THR A 31 -14.79 22.83 3.37
C THR A 31 -14.83 23.91 2.29
N PRO A 32 -15.77 24.88 2.34
CA PRO A 32 -15.79 25.98 1.38
C PRO A 32 -14.52 26.86 1.37
N ASN A 33 -13.73 26.85 2.45
CA ASN A 33 -12.47 27.60 2.55
C ASN A 33 -11.24 26.73 2.22
N PHE A 34 -11.42 25.46 1.87
CA PHE A 34 -10.32 24.56 1.56
C PHE A 34 -9.83 24.80 0.12
N HIS A 35 -8.53 25.08 -0.02
CA HIS A 35 -7.91 25.44 -1.30
C HIS A 35 -6.64 24.64 -1.62
N GLY A 36 -6.19 23.76 -0.73
CA GLY A 36 -4.98 22.98 -0.95
C GLY A 36 -4.33 22.44 0.31
N ILE A 37 -3.17 21.81 0.13
CA ILE A 37 -2.40 21.13 1.17
C ILE A 37 -0.97 21.68 1.13
N ARG A 38 -0.41 22.04 2.28
CA ARG A 38 0.94 22.59 2.46
C ARG A 38 1.77 21.74 3.39
N ASP A 39 3.08 22.03 3.44
CA ASP A 39 4.06 21.31 4.27
C ASP A 39 4.18 19.82 3.89
N LEU A 40 4.04 19.49 2.60
CA LEU A 40 4.25 18.12 2.11
C LEU A 40 5.71 17.70 2.35
N SER A 41 5.90 16.48 2.85
CA SER A 41 7.22 15.91 3.08
C SER A 41 7.89 15.48 1.78
N PRO A 42 9.23 15.38 1.72
CA PRO A 42 9.91 14.73 0.59
C PRO A 42 9.50 13.26 0.45
N GLY A 43 9.34 12.80 -0.79
CA GLY A 43 8.94 11.41 -1.11
C GLY A 43 7.69 11.33 -1.97
N TRP A 44 7.16 10.11 -2.11
CA TRP A 44 5.91 9.85 -2.82
C TRP A 44 4.71 10.34 -2.02
N HIS A 45 3.72 10.84 -2.73
CA HIS A 45 2.40 11.16 -2.19
C HIS A 45 1.32 10.70 -3.17
N PHE A 46 0.15 10.34 -2.63
CA PHE A 46 -1.02 9.97 -3.42
C PHE A 46 -2.20 10.85 -3.02
N LEU A 47 -2.60 11.77 -3.91
CA LEU A 47 -3.77 12.62 -3.71
C LEU A 47 -4.94 12.08 -4.54
N TYR A 48 -6.07 11.86 -3.88
CA TYR A 48 -7.28 11.36 -4.51
C TYR A 48 -8.52 12.10 -4.03
N THR A 49 -9.56 12.06 -4.86
CA THR A 49 -10.86 12.67 -4.59
C THR A 49 -12.00 11.73 -4.94
N GLY A 50 -13.14 11.90 -4.28
CA GLY A 50 -14.40 11.27 -4.63
C GLY A 50 -15.56 12.21 -4.36
N ALA A 51 -16.66 12.06 -5.08
CA ALA A 51 -17.88 12.84 -4.87
C ALA A 51 -18.48 12.59 -3.47
N THR A 52 -18.35 11.37 -2.94
CA THR A 52 -18.84 10.95 -1.63
C THR A 52 -17.89 9.93 -0.97
N GLU A 53 -18.07 9.71 0.33
CA GLU A 53 -17.22 8.81 1.13
C GLU A 53 -17.40 7.32 0.77
N THR A 54 -18.62 6.88 0.50
CA THR A 54 -18.97 5.44 0.54
C THR A 54 -19.21 4.77 -0.80
N LEU A 55 -19.63 5.49 -1.84
CA LEU A 55 -20.13 4.88 -3.10
C LEU A 55 -19.70 5.62 -4.38
N SER A 56 -18.77 6.58 -4.27
CA SER A 56 -18.27 7.33 -5.41
C SER A 56 -17.10 6.62 -6.06
N LEU A 57 -17.03 6.71 -7.40
CA LEU A 57 -15.77 6.51 -8.10
C LEU A 57 -14.74 7.48 -7.50
N ARG A 58 -13.55 6.96 -7.21
CA ARG A 58 -12.42 7.75 -6.72
C ARG A 58 -11.45 7.96 -7.88
N SER A 59 -10.88 9.14 -7.98
CA SER A 59 -9.82 9.47 -8.93
C SER A 59 -8.66 10.11 -8.20
N GLY A 60 -7.45 9.67 -8.50
CA GLY A 60 -6.26 10.17 -7.82
C GLY A 60 -5.01 10.08 -8.69
N ALA A 61 -3.93 10.68 -8.20
CA ALA A 61 -2.65 10.59 -8.87
C ALA A 61 -1.48 10.55 -7.89
N TRP A 62 -0.48 9.74 -8.26
CA TRP A 62 0.83 9.72 -7.60
C TRP A 62 1.67 10.90 -8.07
N PHE A 63 2.36 11.55 -7.14
CA PHE A 63 3.34 12.60 -7.42
C PHE A 63 4.48 12.53 -6.39
N TYR A 64 5.60 13.19 -6.68
CA TYR A 64 6.80 13.10 -5.87
C TYR A 64 7.30 14.49 -5.44
N ILE A 65 7.62 14.65 -4.16
CA ILE A 65 8.23 15.87 -3.61
C ILE A 65 9.74 15.67 -3.48
N GLY A 66 10.53 16.59 -4.05
CA GLY A 66 11.99 16.54 -4.07
C GLY A 66 12.59 15.81 -5.27
N ASP A 67 13.79 15.25 -5.09
CA ASP A 67 14.54 14.61 -6.18
C ASP A 67 14.00 13.20 -6.51
N ILE A 68 13.12 13.15 -7.51
CA ILE A 68 12.48 11.92 -7.98
C ILE A 68 13.47 10.87 -8.52
N THR A 69 14.70 11.25 -8.88
CA THR A 69 15.71 10.30 -9.37
C THR A 69 16.22 9.34 -8.28
N THR A 70 15.91 9.65 -7.02
CA THR A 70 16.24 8.82 -5.86
C THR A 70 15.12 7.83 -5.50
N ALA A 71 13.93 7.98 -6.08
CA ALA A 71 12.76 7.16 -5.77
C ALA A 71 12.94 5.67 -6.13
N GLY A 72 12.41 4.78 -5.29
CA GLY A 72 12.35 3.34 -5.55
C GLY A 72 13.66 2.58 -5.32
N LYS A 73 14.67 3.23 -4.75
CA LYS A 73 15.97 2.60 -4.44
C LYS A 73 16.01 1.92 -3.07
N GLY A 74 14.94 2.04 -2.27
CA GLY A 74 14.92 1.65 -0.86
C GLY A 74 15.76 2.58 0.02
N SER A 75 15.55 2.51 1.32
CA SER A 75 16.42 3.14 2.32
C SER A 75 17.79 2.44 2.38
N ASN A 76 18.79 3.07 3.01
CA ASN A 76 20.11 2.46 3.17
C ASN A 76 20.07 1.09 3.87
N ASP A 77 19.11 0.89 4.78
CA ASP A 77 18.97 -0.32 5.57
C ASP A 77 18.12 -1.40 4.88
N THR A 78 17.43 -1.02 3.80
CA THR A 78 16.50 -1.90 3.07
C THR A 78 16.98 -2.20 1.63
N ALA A 79 17.93 -1.43 1.09
CA ALA A 79 18.38 -1.58 -0.29
C ALA A 79 18.85 -3.01 -0.65
N LEU A 80 18.23 -3.61 -1.67
CA LEU A 80 18.61 -4.95 -2.17
C LEU A 80 19.97 -4.95 -2.90
N ILE A 81 20.47 -3.77 -3.27
CA ILE A 81 21.77 -3.57 -3.91
C ILE A 81 22.45 -2.39 -3.20
N ALA A 82 23.73 -2.56 -2.82
CA ALA A 82 24.50 -1.52 -2.15
C ALA A 82 24.56 -0.22 -2.98
N GLN A 83 24.06 0.88 -2.41
CA GLN A 83 24.10 2.18 -3.07
C GLN A 83 25.51 2.76 -3.03
N GLY A 84 26.10 3.03 -4.20
CA GLY A 84 27.32 3.82 -4.29
C GLY A 84 27.04 5.27 -3.87
N GLN A 85 27.81 5.80 -2.91
CA GLN A 85 27.68 7.19 -2.45
C GLN A 85 28.07 8.18 -3.56
N ASN A 86 27.16 8.47 -4.49
CA ASN A 86 27.32 9.60 -5.40
C ASN A 86 26.86 10.88 -4.70
N ARG A 87 27.73 11.38 -3.81
CA ARG A 87 27.54 12.63 -3.05
C ARG A 87 27.62 13.91 -3.91
N ASN A 88 27.71 13.78 -5.23
CA ASN A 88 27.97 14.88 -6.17
C ASN A 88 26.93 14.95 -7.31
N GLN A 89 25.64 14.80 -7.02
CA GLN A 89 24.61 15.29 -7.93
C GLN A 89 24.02 16.61 -7.38
N ILE A 90 24.16 17.62 -8.23
CA ILE A 90 23.82 19.01 -7.99
C ILE A 90 22.30 19.11 -7.80
N GLN A 91 21.87 19.63 -6.65
CA GLN A 91 20.49 20.02 -6.37
C GLN A 91 20.01 21.03 -7.43
N ASN A 92 19.30 20.56 -8.44
CA ASN A 92 18.59 21.41 -9.39
C ASN A 92 17.13 21.63 -8.92
N ALA A 93 16.94 22.08 -7.68
CA ALA A 93 15.64 22.58 -7.21
C ALA A 93 15.83 24.04 -6.75
N LEU A 94 15.86 24.96 -7.71
CA LEU A 94 16.05 26.40 -7.44
C LEU A 94 14.72 27.17 -7.26
N GLY A 95 13.59 26.46 -7.15
CA GLY A 95 12.27 27.06 -6.95
C GLY A 95 11.43 26.34 -5.88
N PRO A 96 10.41 27.01 -5.31
CA PRO A 96 9.46 26.35 -4.43
C PRO A 96 8.60 25.34 -5.22
N GLU A 97 8.47 24.13 -4.70
CA GLU A 97 7.63 23.08 -5.29
C GLU A 97 6.15 23.38 -5.03
N ILE A 98 5.48 23.97 -6.03
CA ILE A 98 4.06 24.32 -5.97
C ILE A 98 3.33 23.63 -7.11
N TYR A 99 2.45 22.70 -6.76
CA TYR A 99 1.60 21.96 -7.68
C TYR A 99 0.23 22.61 -7.77
N ILE A 100 -0.41 22.59 -8.95
CA ILE A 100 -1.75 23.14 -9.15
C ILE A 100 -2.59 22.14 -9.93
N TRP A 101 -3.52 21.49 -9.24
CA TRP A 101 -4.46 20.55 -9.85
C TRP A 101 -5.87 21.11 -9.74
N LYS A 102 -6.43 21.46 -10.89
CA LYS A 102 -7.72 22.11 -10.99
C LYS A 102 -8.83 21.06 -11.09
N TRP A 103 -9.93 21.29 -10.37
CA TRP A 103 -11.11 20.45 -10.50
C TRP A 103 -11.74 20.60 -11.89
N SER A 104 -12.00 19.48 -12.55
CA SER A 104 -12.76 19.40 -13.80
C SER A 104 -14.14 18.84 -13.50
N ALA A 105 -15.17 19.65 -13.71
CA ALA A 105 -16.56 19.21 -13.56
C ALA A 105 -17.00 18.19 -14.63
N ASN A 106 -16.28 18.11 -15.75
CA ASN A 106 -16.60 17.16 -16.82
C ASN A 106 -16.19 15.74 -16.45
N THR A 107 -15.04 15.61 -15.80
CA THR A 107 -14.42 14.32 -15.44
C THR A 107 -14.57 13.99 -13.96
N GLU A 108 -15.16 14.91 -13.19
CA GLU A 108 -15.27 14.85 -11.73
C GLU A 108 -13.95 14.48 -11.05
N SER A 109 -12.85 15.05 -11.54
CA SER A 109 -11.49 14.72 -11.11
C SER A 109 -10.57 15.92 -11.10
N LEU A 110 -9.43 15.77 -10.41
CA LEU A 110 -8.36 16.76 -10.36
C LEU A 110 -7.43 16.59 -11.58
N VAL A 111 -7.31 17.65 -12.38
CA VAL A 111 -6.48 17.69 -13.59
C VAL A 111 -5.31 18.64 -13.38
N ALA A 112 -4.09 18.20 -13.70
CA ALA A 112 -2.94 19.09 -13.66
C ALA A 112 -3.05 20.18 -14.73
N LEU A 113 -2.68 21.41 -14.39
CA LEU A 113 -2.55 22.46 -15.39
C LEU A 113 -1.36 22.12 -16.30
N ASP A 114 -1.62 21.84 -17.58
CA ASP A 114 -0.61 21.48 -18.57
C ASP A 114 0.29 22.66 -18.98
N HIS A 115 1.32 22.36 -19.76
CA HIS A 115 2.30 23.34 -20.24
C HIS A 115 2.00 23.88 -21.66
N ASP A 116 0.93 23.43 -22.30
CA ASP A 116 0.72 23.57 -23.75
C ASP A 116 0.12 24.93 -24.15
N ASN A 117 -0.50 25.64 -23.20
CA ASN A 117 -1.20 26.90 -23.48
C ASN A 117 -0.70 28.07 -22.62
N ASP A 118 -0.39 29.20 -23.27
CA ASP A 118 0.03 30.44 -22.60
C ASP A 118 -1.02 30.95 -21.60
N SER A 119 -2.32 30.72 -21.84
CA SER A 119 -3.36 31.09 -20.88
C SER A 119 -3.29 30.26 -19.59
N VAL A 120 -2.96 28.97 -19.71
CA VAL A 120 -2.81 28.05 -18.56
C VAL A 120 -1.57 28.43 -17.75
N ARG A 121 -0.48 28.82 -18.41
CA ARG A 121 0.71 29.37 -17.74
C ARG A 121 0.41 30.65 -16.98
N GLN A 122 -0.34 31.57 -17.57
CA GLN A 122 -0.77 32.80 -16.88
C GLN A 122 -1.67 32.51 -15.68
N GLU A 123 -2.57 31.54 -15.82
CA GLU A 123 -3.42 31.08 -14.71
C GLU A 123 -2.58 30.46 -13.59
N SER A 124 -1.59 29.62 -13.90
CA SER A 124 -0.69 29.01 -12.91
C SER A 124 0.11 30.07 -12.14
N LEU A 125 0.64 31.08 -12.84
CA LEU A 125 1.34 32.21 -12.24
C LEU A 125 0.44 33.01 -11.29
N ARG A 126 -0.84 33.19 -11.66
CA ARG A 126 -1.83 33.87 -10.80
C ARG A 126 -2.07 33.11 -9.50
N TYR A 127 -2.20 31.78 -9.55
CA TYR A 127 -2.36 30.97 -8.35
C TYR A 127 -1.12 31.04 -7.45
N LYS A 128 0.08 30.91 -8.03
CA LYS A 128 1.34 31.03 -7.30
C LYS A 128 1.50 32.41 -6.63
N ALA A 129 1.13 33.49 -7.32
CA ALA A 129 1.19 34.85 -6.78
C ALA A 129 0.22 35.05 -5.60
N ASN A 130 -0.93 34.38 -5.61
CA ASN A 130 -1.95 34.48 -4.56
C ASN A 130 -1.73 33.53 -3.37
N LEU A 131 -0.76 32.62 -3.44
CA LEU A 131 -0.51 31.59 -2.42
C LEU A 131 -0.41 32.17 -0.99
N GLY A 132 0.29 33.30 -0.83
CA GLY A 132 0.43 33.95 0.48
C GLY A 132 -0.90 34.40 1.07
N SER A 133 -1.84 34.89 0.24
CA SER A 133 -3.18 35.29 0.69
C SER A 133 -4.01 34.09 1.11
N VAL A 134 -3.94 32.98 0.35
CA VAL A 134 -4.67 31.73 0.66
C VAL A 134 -4.15 31.11 1.96
N TRP A 135 -2.83 31.18 2.19
CA TRP A 135 -2.25 30.73 3.45
C TRP A 135 -2.72 31.59 4.63
N GLN A 136 -2.68 32.92 4.49
CA GLN A 136 -3.11 33.85 5.55
C GLN A 136 -4.61 33.73 5.88
N SER A 137 -5.45 33.35 4.91
CA SER A 137 -6.87 33.08 5.13
C SER A 137 -7.17 31.70 5.75
N GLY A 138 -6.14 30.92 6.06
CA GLY A 138 -6.30 29.57 6.61
C GLY A 138 -6.82 28.55 5.59
N GLY A 139 -6.71 28.83 4.29
CA GLY A 139 -7.26 27.97 3.24
C GLY A 139 -6.42 26.74 2.89
N LEU A 140 -5.25 26.59 3.50
CA LEU A 140 -4.33 25.47 3.25
C LEU A 140 -4.29 24.52 4.45
N PHE A 141 -4.68 23.28 4.21
CA PHE A 141 -4.53 22.19 5.17
C PHE A 141 -3.04 21.87 5.37
N LYS A 142 -2.60 21.75 6.62
CA LYS A 142 -1.23 21.34 6.91
C LYS A 142 -1.16 19.82 6.79
N TYR A 143 -0.34 19.33 5.86
CA TYR A 143 -0.10 17.89 5.72
C TYR A 143 0.43 17.29 7.03
N ARG A 144 -0.04 16.09 7.29
CA ARG A 144 0.38 15.19 8.36
C ARG A 144 0.36 13.79 7.78
N SER A 145 1.29 12.94 8.15
CA SER A 145 1.25 11.53 7.75
C SER A 145 0.34 10.71 8.65
N ARG A 146 0.04 11.20 9.87
CA ARG A 146 -0.90 10.56 10.80
C ARG A 146 -1.62 11.61 11.65
N ILE A 147 -2.92 11.42 11.89
CA ILE A 147 -3.70 12.28 12.78
C ILE A 147 -3.59 11.75 14.21
N ALA A 148 -3.10 12.58 15.13
CA ALA A 148 -3.07 12.23 16.55
C ALA A 148 -4.51 12.17 17.12
N PRO A 149 -4.83 11.23 18.02
CA PRO A 149 -6.17 11.11 18.61
C PRO A 149 -6.66 12.41 19.27
N SER A 150 -5.76 13.19 19.83
CA SER A 150 -6.00 14.52 20.41
C SER A 150 -6.66 15.50 19.43
N LEU A 151 -6.37 15.38 18.13
CA LEU A 151 -6.90 16.24 17.07
C LEU A 151 -8.29 15.79 16.59
N LEU A 152 -8.73 14.58 16.94
CA LEU A 152 -10.05 14.04 16.60
C LEU A 152 -11.12 14.40 17.63
N VAL A 153 -10.72 14.85 18.83
CA VAL A 153 -11.65 15.23 19.91
C VAL A 153 -12.23 16.62 19.62
N LYS A 154 -13.56 16.72 19.47
CA LYS A 154 -14.26 18.01 19.39
C LYS A 154 -14.02 18.80 20.69
N PRO A 155 -13.87 20.13 20.64
CA PRO A 155 -13.74 20.93 21.85
C PRO A 155 -14.95 20.65 22.75
N VAL A 156 -14.69 20.22 23.98
CA VAL A 156 -15.71 20.12 25.02
C VAL A 156 -16.31 21.52 25.16
N VAL A 157 -17.58 21.66 24.79
CA VAL A 157 -18.36 22.87 25.09
C VAL A 157 -18.33 23.02 26.61
N GLU A 158 -17.81 24.15 27.08
CA GLU A 158 -17.64 24.53 28.48
C GLU A 158 -18.77 23.99 29.36
N SER A 159 -18.51 22.91 30.11
CA SER A 159 -19.39 22.49 31.19
C SER A 159 -19.16 23.38 32.41
N GLU A 160 -20.27 23.84 32.99
CA GLU A 160 -20.42 24.74 34.13
C GLU A 160 -19.43 24.49 35.31
N PRO A 161 -19.11 25.52 36.11
CA PRO A 161 -18.09 25.45 37.15
C PRO A 161 -18.54 24.56 38.32
N GLY A 162 -18.16 23.29 38.27
CA GLY A 162 -18.21 22.35 39.40
C GLY A 162 -16.93 22.44 40.24
N GLU A 163 -17.09 22.50 41.56
CA GLU A 163 -16.05 22.67 42.57
C GLU A 163 -14.90 21.65 42.42
N GLN A 164 -13.67 22.14 42.22
CA GLN A 164 -12.47 21.30 42.16
C GLN A 164 -11.85 21.12 43.55
N HIS A 165 -11.71 19.86 43.98
CA HIS A 165 -10.88 19.49 45.13
C HIS A 165 -9.39 19.55 44.78
N GLU A 166 -8.61 20.14 45.68
CA GLU A 166 -7.32 20.79 45.42
C GLU A 166 -6.08 19.87 45.44
N ASN A 167 -6.17 18.56 45.14
CA ASN A 167 -5.04 17.67 45.45
C ASN A 167 -4.59 16.60 44.45
N ASP A 168 -4.97 16.65 43.17
CA ASP A 168 -4.35 15.80 42.12
C ASP A 168 -4.46 16.45 40.71
N GLN A 169 -3.80 17.58 40.49
CA GLN A 169 -3.70 18.17 39.14
C GLN A 169 -2.23 18.42 38.79
N ALA A 170 -1.72 17.67 37.81
CA ALA A 170 -0.53 18.09 37.09
C ALA A 170 -0.83 19.47 36.48
N LYS A 171 0.13 20.40 36.57
CA LYS A 171 -0.10 21.77 36.07
C LYS A 171 -0.50 21.71 34.59
N PRO A 172 -1.53 22.45 34.13
CA PRO A 172 -2.04 22.37 32.75
C PRO A 172 -1.00 22.66 31.66
N GLN A 173 0.10 23.34 32.01
CA GLN A 173 1.24 23.59 31.12
C GLN A 173 2.12 22.35 30.87
N ILE A 174 2.19 21.42 31.82
CA ILE A 174 2.95 20.16 31.70
C ILE A 174 2.17 19.19 30.81
N GLU A 175 0.86 19.06 31.05
CA GLU A 175 -0.03 18.21 30.23
C GLU A 175 -0.07 18.67 28.77
N ALA A 176 -0.23 19.98 28.52
CA ALA A 176 -0.20 20.53 27.16
C ALA A 176 1.13 20.29 26.44
N ARG A 177 2.24 20.29 27.19
CA ARG A 177 3.57 20.01 26.63
C ARG A 177 3.73 18.53 26.30
N ILE A 178 3.35 17.63 27.20
CA ILE A 178 3.37 16.18 26.96
C ILE A 178 2.53 15.84 25.73
N GLN A 179 1.31 16.38 25.63
CA GLN A 179 0.45 16.18 24.47
C GLN A 179 1.09 16.64 23.15
N THR A 180 1.80 17.78 23.18
CA THR A 180 2.49 18.29 21.98
C THR A 180 3.65 17.38 21.56
N GLU A 181 4.38 16.82 22.53
CA GLU A 181 5.47 15.87 22.30
C GLU A 181 4.91 14.54 21.72
N ASP A 182 3.79 14.04 22.25
CA ASP A 182 3.10 12.83 21.76
C ASP A 182 2.54 13.01 20.34
N ASP A 183 1.94 14.16 20.05
CA ASP A 183 1.45 14.50 18.71
C ASP A 183 2.60 14.56 17.69
N ALA A 184 3.77 15.08 18.10
CA ALA A 184 4.96 15.15 17.27
C ALA A 184 5.54 13.75 17.00
N GLN A 185 5.57 12.89 18.01
CA GLN A 185 6.01 11.50 17.85
C GLN A 185 5.08 10.70 16.94
N THR A 186 3.77 10.89 17.09
CA THR A 186 2.74 10.25 16.25
C THR A 186 2.93 10.61 14.78
N GLU A 187 3.19 11.89 14.50
CA GLU A 187 3.46 12.39 13.16
C GLU A 187 4.79 11.86 12.60
N GLU A 188 5.85 11.79 13.42
CA GLU A 188 7.12 11.20 13.00
C GLU A 188 6.99 9.71 12.68
N ASN A 189 6.23 8.96 13.48
CA ASN A 189 5.92 7.56 13.21
C ASN A 189 5.17 7.44 11.88
N GLY A 190 4.11 8.23 11.68
CA GLY A 190 3.37 8.26 10.42
C GLY A 190 4.26 8.52 9.21
N ARG A 191 5.22 9.45 9.31
CA ARG A 191 6.18 9.73 8.22
C ARG A 191 7.09 8.54 7.93
N ARG A 192 7.58 7.86 8.98
CA ARG A 192 8.42 6.66 8.82
C ARG A 192 7.64 5.53 8.16
N ASP A 193 6.40 5.32 8.58
CA ASP A 193 5.53 4.28 8.03
C ASP A 193 5.24 4.56 6.56
N TRP A 194 4.82 5.78 6.23
CA TRP A 194 4.54 6.15 4.83
C TRP A 194 5.77 6.01 3.94
N SER A 195 6.94 6.43 4.43
CA SER A 195 8.22 6.20 3.75
C SER A 195 8.47 4.71 3.53
N GLY A 196 8.29 3.86 4.55
CA GLY A 196 8.45 2.42 4.45
C GLY A 196 7.41 1.71 3.56
N LEU A 197 6.22 2.31 3.39
CA LEU A 197 5.18 1.81 2.48
C LEU A 197 5.41 2.21 1.02
N THR A 198 6.31 3.15 0.74
CA THR A 198 6.50 3.73 -0.60
C THR A 198 7.95 3.72 -1.10
N ASP A 199 8.91 3.24 -0.31
CA ASP A 199 10.35 3.32 -0.63
C ASP A 199 10.79 2.49 -1.86
N ARG A 200 9.98 1.53 -2.31
CA ARG A 200 10.21 0.72 -3.52
C ARG A 200 9.40 1.17 -4.73
N ILE A 201 8.46 2.09 -4.55
CA ILE A 201 7.75 2.70 -5.68
C ILE A 201 8.75 3.57 -6.46
N SER A 202 8.81 3.37 -7.77
CA SER A 202 9.70 4.13 -8.66
C SER A 202 8.92 4.70 -9.85
N PRO A 203 9.45 5.74 -10.54
CA PRO A 203 8.83 6.25 -11.75
C PRO A 203 8.68 5.18 -12.84
N SER A 204 9.68 4.30 -12.97
CA SER A 204 9.65 3.18 -13.93
C SER A 204 8.54 2.18 -13.61
N LEU A 205 8.31 1.94 -12.32
CA LEU A 205 7.25 1.05 -11.86
C LEU A 205 5.88 1.66 -12.11
N LEU A 206 5.66 2.92 -11.71
CA LEU A 206 4.39 3.60 -11.95
C LEU A 206 4.10 3.72 -13.45
N SER A 207 5.12 4.02 -14.26
CA SER A 207 4.93 4.11 -15.72
C SER A 207 4.60 2.77 -16.36
N ARG A 208 5.15 1.67 -15.84
CA ARG A 208 4.80 0.32 -16.26
C ARG A 208 3.38 -0.06 -15.86
N VAL A 209 3.00 0.24 -14.61
CA VAL A 209 1.72 -0.20 -14.04
C VAL A 209 0.57 0.67 -14.51
N VAL A 210 0.71 2.00 -14.44
CA VAL A 210 -0.36 2.98 -14.69
C VAL A 210 -0.26 3.60 -16.09
N GLY A 211 0.94 3.61 -16.69
CA GLY A 211 1.23 4.24 -17.98
C GLY A 211 2.03 5.54 -17.84
N ASP A 212 2.35 6.17 -18.97
CA ASP A 212 3.20 7.37 -18.99
C ASP A 212 2.64 8.52 -18.13
N PRO A 213 3.49 9.25 -17.37
CA PRO A 213 3.05 10.33 -16.52
C PRO A 213 2.54 11.53 -17.32
N GLU A 214 1.54 12.21 -16.75
CA GLU A 214 1.18 13.55 -17.16
C GLU A 214 2.15 14.56 -16.55
N LEU A 215 2.56 15.56 -17.33
CA LEU A 215 3.45 16.62 -16.86
C LEU A 215 2.65 17.89 -16.60
N ASP A 216 2.83 18.49 -15.42
CA ASP A 216 2.27 19.80 -15.13
C ASP A 216 3.04 20.93 -15.84
N VAL A 217 2.56 22.17 -15.66
CA VAL A 217 3.11 23.39 -16.24
C VAL A 217 4.60 23.63 -15.93
N ASP A 218 5.11 23.08 -14.83
CA ASP A 218 6.51 23.19 -14.40
C ASP A 218 7.32 21.92 -14.74
N GLY A 219 6.69 20.92 -15.36
CA GLY A 219 7.31 19.66 -15.76
C GLY A 219 7.35 18.60 -14.65
N HIS A 220 6.57 18.75 -13.58
CA HIS A 220 6.48 17.71 -12.57
C HIS A 220 5.58 16.56 -13.06
N PRO A 221 6.05 15.30 -12.96
CA PRO A 221 5.27 14.15 -13.38
C PRO A 221 4.21 13.76 -12.35
N ARG A 222 3.06 13.30 -12.85
CA ARG A 222 2.03 12.61 -12.07
C ARG A 222 1.49 11.38 -12.78
N TRP A 223 1.16 10.33 -12.03
CA TRP A 223 0.55 9.11 -12.56
C TRP A 223 -0.89 9.00 -12.06
N ALA A 224 -1.85 9.35 -12.94
CA ALA A 224 -3.26 9.37 -12.62
C ALA A 224 -3.93 8.00 -12.81
N LEU A 225 -4.84 7.64 -11.91
CA LEU A 225 -5.67 6.45 -11.99
C LEU A 225 -7.03 6.65 -11.29
N SER A 226 -7.96 5.72 -11.53
CA SER A 226 -9.27 5.69 -10.90
C SER A 226 -9.47 4.40 -10.10
N SER A 227 -10.49 4.36 -9.24
CA SER A 227 -10.90 3.14 -8.54
C SER A 227 -11.41 2.06 -9.51
N ALA A 228 -11.84 2.44 -10.72
CA ALA A 228 -12.32 1.54 -11.77
C ALA A 228 -11.22 1.05 -12.73
N SER A 229 -10.00 1.59 -12.63
CA SER A 229 -8.84 1.08 -13.37
C SER A 229 -8.64 -0.42 -13.09
N THR A 230 -8.41 -1.23 -14.11
CA THR A 230 -8.43 -2.70 -13.99
C THR A 230 -7.35 -3.36 -14.83
N ALA A 231 -6.89 -4.53 -14.40
CA ALA A 231 -6.06 -5.41 -15.25
C ALA A 231 -6.98 -6.31 -16.09
N ASN A 232 -6.66 -6.57 -17.36
CA ASN A 232 -7.54 -7.33 -18.26
C ASN A 232 -7.84 -8.75 -17.74
N ARG A 233 -6.89 -9.36 -17.03
CA ARG A 233 -7.07 -10.67 -16.40
C ARG A 233 -8.13 -10.69 -15.30
N ASP A 234 -8.39 -9.54 -14.68
CA ASP A 234 -9.30 -9.36 -13.55
C ASP A 234 -10.60 -8.62 -14.00
N ALA A 235 -10.70 -8.26 -15.28
CA ALA A 235 -11.87 -7.61 -15.84
C ALA A 235 -13.00 -8.62 -16.10
N ASP A 236 -14.23 -8.22 -15.79
CA ASP A 236 -15.44 -9.00 -16.11
C ASP A 236 -15.61 -9.09 -17.62
N ARG A 237 -15.19 -10.22 -18.20
CA ARG A 237 -15.35 -10.45 -19.64
C ARG A 237 -16.79 -10.86 -19.94
N ILE A 238 -17.57 -9.96 -20.52
CA ILE A 238 -18.94 -10.18 -20.98
C ILE A 238 -18.91 -10.56 -22.47
N PRO A 239 -19.13 -11.85 -22.83
CA PRO A 239 -19.10 -12.28 -24.22
C PRO A 239 -20.11 -11.50 -25.08
N GLY A 240 -19.61 -10.81 -26.12
CA GLY A 240 -20.42 -10.05 -27.07
C GLY A 240 -20.46 -8.53 -26.84
N VAL A 241 -20.05 -8.05 -25.66
CA VAL A 241 -19.86 -6.62 -25.37
C VAL A 241 -18.39 -6.23 -25.59
N ASP A 242 -17.47 -7.08 -25.12
CA ASP A 242 -16.02 -6.87 -25.20
C ASP A 242 -15.44 -7.32 -26.55
N SER A 243 -16.08 -6.93 -27.65
CA SER A 243 -15.43 -7.04 -28.96
C SER A 243 -14.23 -6.08 -29.00
N PRO A 244 -13.11 -6.44 -29.65
CA PRO A 244 -11.97 -5.55 -29.85
C PRO A 244 -12.32 -4.54 -30.95
N ALA A 245 -13.41 -3.80 -30.77
CA ALA A 245 -13.63 -2.56 -31.47
C ALA A 245 -12.80 -1.53 -30.71
N GLU A 246 -11.60 -1.29 -31.25
CA GLU A 246 -10.76 -0.14 -30.96
C GLU A 246 -11.56 1.04 -30.41
N SER A 247 -11.55 1.23 -29.09
CA SER A 247 -11.89 2.51 -28.44
C SER A 247 -10.78 3.53 -28.72
N LYS A 248 -10.34 3.64 -29.98
CA LYS A 248 -9.41 4.66 -30.50
C LYS A 248 -10.07 6.04 -30.59
N GLY A 249 -11.01 6.36 -29.70
CA GLY A 249 -11.85 7.55 -29.81
C GLY A 249 -12.41 8.12 -28.51
N SER A 250 -12.18 7.51 -27.35
CA SER A 250 -12.37 8.20 -26.06
C SER A 250 -10.99 8.63 -25.58
N GLU A 251 -10.76 9.94 -25.46
CA GLU A 251 -9.54 10.51 -24.86
C GLU A 251 -9.35 10.06 -23.39
N GLU A 252 -10.35 9.39 -22.81
CA GLU A 252 -10.41 8.87 -21.44
C GLU A 252 -10.76 7.37 -21.41
N ALA A 253 -10.13 6.54 -22.25
CA ALA A 253 -10.15 5.10 -21.98
C ALA A 253 -9.35 4.84 -20.70
N GLU A 254 -9.99 4.34 -19.64
CA GLU A 254 -9.29 3.89 -18.43
C GLU A 254 -8.20 2.89 -18.84
N ARG A 255 -6.95 3.22 -18.49
CA ARG A 255 -5.80 2.41 -18.92
C ARG A 255 -5.75 1.13 -18.11
N GLU A 256 -5.44 0.04 -18.81
CA GLU A 256 -5.25 -1.27 -18.19
C GLU A 256 -3.99 -1.26 -17.31
N PHE A 257 -4.06 -1.87 -16.12
CA PHE A 257 -2.88 -2.04 -15.28
C PHE A 257 -1.85 -2.99 -15.90
N GLY A 258 -0.62 -2.49 -16.09
CA GLY A 258 0.53 -3.25 -16.57
C GLY A 258 1.27 -4.04 -15.47
N PHE A 259 0.53 -4.82 -14.67
CA PHE A 259 1.09 -5.63 -13.57
C PHE A 259 2.09 -6.70 -14.04
N ILE A 260 2.98 -7.12 -13.13
CA ILE A 260 3.84 -8.28 -13.35
C ILE A 260 2.96 -9.53 -13.50
N PRO A 261 3.14 -10.32 -14.58
CA PRO A 261 2.25 -11.42 -14.88
C PRO A 261 2.59 -12.64 -14.03
N VAL A 262 2.05 -12.68 -12.82
CA VAL A 262 2.08 -13.87 -11.95
C VAL A 262 1.06 -14.88 -12.47
N ASP A 263 1.53 -16.06 -12.85
CA ASP A 263 0.70 -17.19 -13.29
C ASP A 263 0.96 -18.41 -12.40
N LEU A 264 0.16 -18.53 -11.34
CA LEU A 264 0.29 -19.60 -10.34
C LEU A 264 -0.07 -20.98 -10.90
N LYS A 265 -0.70 -21.05 -12.09
CA LYS A 265 -1.01 -22.31 -12.77
C LYS A 265 0.14 -22.81 -13.62
N ARG A 266 1.20 -22.02 -13.80
CA ARG A 266 2.37 -22.36 -14.60
C ARG A 266 3.64 -21.79 -13.97
N THR A 267 4.12 -22.48 -12.95
CA THR A 267 5.28 -22.10 -12.13
C THR A 267 6.57 -22.83 -12.51
N TRP A 268 6.62 -23.42 -13.71
CA TRP A 268 7.75 -24.18 -14.24
C TRP A 268 8.20 -23.64 -15.60
N ARG A 269 9.46 -23.93 -15.96
CA ARG A 269 10.03 -23.51 -17.25
C ARG A 269 9.34 -24.14 -18.44
N GLU A 270 9.42 -23.45 -19.57
CA GLU A 270 8.94 -23.99 -20.83
C GLU A 270 9.65 -25.31 -21.17
N GLY A 271 8.85 -26.32 -21.53
CA GLY A 271 9.34 -27.67 -21.83
C GLY A 271 9.49 -28.60 -20.61
N ALA A 272 9.21 -28.15 -19.39
CA ALA A 272 9.18 -29.03 -18.21
C ALA A 272 8.06 -30.09 -18.34
N VAL A 273 8.36 -31.33 -17.94
CA VAL A 273 7.44 -32.47 -18.03
C VAL A 273 7.47 -33.35 -16.78
N GLY A 274 6.35 -34.03 -16.51
CA GLY A 274 6.23 -35.02 -15.43
C GLY A 274 6.62 -34.45 -14.07
N ARG A 275 7.56 -35.12 -13.39
CA ARG A 275 8.02 -34.81 -12.03
C ARG A 275 8.50 -33.37 -11.86
N GLU A 276 9.18 -32.81 -12.86
CA GLU A 276 9.68 -31.42 -12.81
C GLU A 276 8.55 -30.41 -12.64
N ARG A 277 7.39 -30.65 -13.28
CA ARG A 277 6.22 -29.77 -13.13
C ARG A 277 5.60 -29.88 -11.74
N THR A 278 5.55 -31.08 -11.17
CA THR A 278 5.03 -31.30 -9.81
C THR A 278 5.91 -30.62 -8.78
N GLU A 279 7.23 -30.81 -8.87
CA GLU A 279 8.18 -30.18 -7.94
C GLU A 279 8.11 -28.65 -8.03
N ALA A 280 8.07 -28.08 -9.24
CA ALA A 280 7.94 -26.63 -9.44
C ALA A 280 6.55 -26.05 -9.11
N ALA A 281 5.50 -26.88 -9.05
CA ALA A 281 4.19 -26.48 -8.56
C ALA A 281 4.16 -26.39 -7.02
N GLN A 282 4.93 -27.25 -6.35
CA GLN A 282 5.09 -27.26 -4.89
C GLN A 282 6.06 -26.19 -4.40
N ASP A 283 7.15 -25.96 -5.13
CA ASP A 283 8.13 -24.90 -4.85
C ASP A 283 8.19 -23.92 -6.02
N ARG A 284 7.61 -22.73 -5.81
CA ARG A 284 7.51 -21.70 -6.85
C ARG A 284 8.76 -20.84 -7.03
N SER A 285 9.87 -21.20 -6.37
CA SER A 285 11.14 -20.45 -6.39
C SER A 285 11.68 -20.21 -7.80
N TRP A 286 11.51 -21.16 -8.72
CA TRP A 286 11.92 -20.97 -10.11
C TRP A 286 11.11 -19.84 -10.77
N ALA A 287 9.78 -19.83 -10.61
CA ALA A 287 8.91 -18.82 -11.20
C ALA A 287 9.17 -17.43 -10.61
N LEU A 288 9.42 -17.35 -9.30
CA LEU A 288 9.85 -16.12 -8.64
C LEU A 288 11.17 -15.61 -9.23
N GLY A 289 12.17 -16.49 -9.35
CA GLY A 289 13.46 -16.15 -9.92
C GLY A 289 13.38 -15.67 -11.37
N ASP A 290 12.61 -16.37 -12.20
CA ASP A 290 12.38 -16.01 -13.60
C ASP A 290 11.71 -14.63 -13.75
N LEU A 291 10.75 -14.30 -12.89
CA LEU A 291 10.14 -12.96 -12.88
C LEU A 291 11.14 -11.88 -12.43
N ILE A 292 11.94 -12.14 -11.39
CA ILE A 292 12.98 -11.20 -10.97
C ILE A 292 13.97 -10.94 -12.12
N ASP A 293 14.38 -11.98 -12.85
CA ASP A 293 15.34 -11.84 -13.94
C ASP A 293 14.73 -11.10 -15.14
N ARG A 294 13.48 -11.41 -15.50
CA ARG A 294 12.76 -10.73 -16.60
C ARG A 294 12.50 -9.26 -16.34
N TYR A 295 12.26 -8.89 -15.09
CA TYR A 295 11.91 -7.51 -14.69
C TYR A 295 13.07 -6.74 -14.05
N ALA A 296 14.31 -7.22 -14.18
CA ALA A 296 15.48 -6.50 -13.68
C ALA A 296 15.57 -5.08 -14.29
N GLY A 297 15.59 -4.96 -15.63
CA GLY A 297 15.71 -3.64 -16.27
C GLY A 297 16.90 -2.82 -15.74
N GLU A 298 16.71 -1.50 -15.56
CA GLU A 298 17.69 -0.62 -14.89
C GLU A 298 17.62 -0.67 -13.35
N ALA A 299 16.57 -1.28 -12.80
CA ALA A 299 16.36 -1.46 -11.37
C ALA A 299 16.79 -2.88 -10.93
N SER A 300 16.56 -3.25 -9.67
CA SER A 300 16.54 -4.67 -9.29
C SER A 300 15.17 -5.24 -9.62
N GLY A 301 15.08 -6.43 -10.22
CA GLY A 301 13.79 -7.08 -10.47
C GLY A 301 13.05 -7.38 -9.17
N GLY A 302 13.79 -7.66 -8.09
CA GLY A 302 13.25 -7.72 -6.74
C GLY A 302 12.58 -6.41 -6.34
N ASN A 303 13.19 -5.25 -6.61
CA ASN A 303 12.58 -3.94 -6.33
C ASN A 303 11.30 -3.72 -7.14
N GLN A 304 11.21 -4.20 -8.39
CA GLN A 304 9.97 -4.12 -9.17
C GLN A 304 8.84 -4.91 -8.52
N LEU A 305 9.12 -6.11 -8.01
CA LEU A 305 8.13 -6.91 -7.28
C LEU A 305 7.73 -6.26 -5.94
N LEU A 306 8.70 -5.79 -5.15
CA LEU A 306 8.41 -5.14 -3.86
C LEU A 306 7.65 -3.83 -4.03
N GLY A 307 8.01 -3.02 -5.02
CA GLY A 307 7.30 -1.79 -5.31
C GLY A 307 5.89 -2.03 -5.84
N GLU A 308 5.65 -3.13 -6.56
CA GLU A 308 4.31 -3.50 -7.00
C GLU A 308 3.49 -4.02 -5.82
N LEU A 309 4.10 -4.76 -4.89
CA LEU A 309 3.49 -5.17 -3.63
C LEU A 309 3.07 -3.95 -2.77
N GLN A 310 3.92 -2.93 -2.68
CA GLN A 310 3.61 -1.65 -2.02
C GLN A 310 2.50 -0.87 -2.72
N PHE A 311 2.63 -0.69 -4.04
CA PHE A 311 1.63 0.00 -4.86
C PHE A 311 0.26 -0.65 -4.72
N THR A 312 0.17 -1.95 -4.94
CA THR A 312 -1.10 -2.69 -4.91
C THR A 312 -1.76 -2.58 -3.55
N PHE A 313 -1.04 -2.79 -2.46
CA PHE A 313 -1.55 -2.59 -1.09
C PHE A 313 -2.15 -1.19 -0.88
N LEU A 314 -1.41 -0.14 -1.24
CA LEU A 314 -1.87 1.24 -1.05
C LEU A 314 -3.08 1.59 -1.92
N MET A 315 -3.17 1.03 -3.13
CA MET A 315 -4.34 1.23 -4.00
C MET A 315 -5.57 0.46 -3.49
N VAL A 316 -5.39 -0.67 -2.80
CA VAL A 316 -6.51 -1.31 -2.09
C VAL A 316 -7.02 -0.39 -0.99
N LEU A 317 -6.13 0.13 -0.14
CA LEU A 317 -6.54 0.98 0.96
C LEU A 317 -7.21 2.28 0.50
N THR A 318 -6.58 3.00 -0.43
CA THR A 318 -7.02 4.35 -0.79
C THR A 318 -8.12 4.37 -1.85
N MET A 319 -8.11 3.41 -2.78
CA MET A 319 -8.98 3.39 -3.96
C MET A 319 -9.97 2.21 -3.97
N MET A 320 -9.92 1.30 -2.99
CA MET A 320 -10.74 0.08 -2.94
C MET A 320 -10.64 -0.74 -4.24
N ASN A 321 -9.44 -0.76 -4.84
CA ASN A 321 -9.27 -1.33 -6.18
C ASN A 321 -9.13 -2.85 -6.15
N TYR A 322 -10.05 -3.55 -6.82
CA TYR A 322 -10.11 -5.01 -6.83
C TYR A 322 -8.93 -5.67 -7.55
N SER A 323 -8.51 -5.18 -8.72
CA SER A 323 -7.36 -5.76 -9.44
C SER A 323 -6.07 -5.62 -8.63
N CYS A 324 -5.91 -4.53 -7.88
CA CYS A 324 -4.79 -4.36 -6.95
C CYS A 324 -4.85 -5.39 -5.80
N LEU A 325 -6.02 -5.66 -5.22
CA LEU A 325 -6.18 -6.71 -4.20
C LEU A 325 -5.79 -8.08 -4.75
N GLN A 326 -6.29 -8.44 -5.92
CA GLN A 326 -5.96 -9.71 -6.55
C GLN A 326 -4.46 -9.81 -6.89
N GLN A 327 -3.84 -8.72 -7.33
CA GLN A 327 -2.41 -8.71 -7.61
C GLN A 327 -1.56 -8.82 -6.34
N TRP A 328 -1.92 -8.11 -5.27
CA TRP A 328 -1.27 -8.22 -3.96
C TRP A 328 -1.30 -9.68 -3.47
N LYS A 329 -2.47 -10.33 -3.53
CA LYS A 329 -2.62 -11.76 -3.22
C LYS A 329 -1.74 -12.66 -4.08
N ARG A 330 -1.76 -12.49 -5.41
CA ARG A 330 -0.93 -13.29 -6.32
C ARG A 330 0.57 -13.16 -6.04
N LEU A 331 1.04 -11.94 -5.75
CA LEU A 331 2.44 -11.69 -5.40
C LEU A 331 2.81 -12.40 -4.10
N LEU A 332 2.00 -12.27 -3.04
CA LEU A 332 2.23 -12.96 -1.78
C LEU A 332 2.18 -14.48 -1.93
N ASP A 333 1.22 -15.01 -2.67
CA ASP A 333 1.11 -16.45 -2.91
C ASP A 333 2.34 -16.99 -3.64
N LEU A 334 2.81 -16.30 -4.69
CA LEU A 334 4.06 -16.66 -5.39
C LEU A 334 5.27 -16.64 -4.44
N ILE A 335 5.44 -15.55 -3.69
CA ILE A 335 6.64 -15.30 -2.89
C ILE A 335 6.68 -16.24 -1.67
N LEU A 336 5.60 -16.31 -0.90
CA LEU A 336 5.56 -17.06 0.36
C LEU A 336 5.53 -18.59 0.17
N THR A 337 5.27 -19.07 -1.06
CA THR A 337 5.38 -20.49 -1.44
C THR A 337 6.68 -20.82 -2.21
N SER A 338 7.61 -19.87 -2.32
CA SER A 338 8.93 -20.09 -2.91
C SER A 338 9.92 -20.59 -1.85
N ARG A 339 9.96 -21.91 -1.64
CA ARG A 339 10.69 -22.57 -0.56
C ARG A 339 12.21 -22.43 -0.70
N SER A 340 12.80 -22.81 -1.83
CA SER A 340 14.25 -22.66 -2.06
C SER A 340 14.73 -21.20 -2.01
N ALA A 341 13.87 -20.25 -2.39
CA ALA A 341 14.16 -18.82 -2.36
C ALA A 341 14.42 -18.28 -0.94
N ILE A 342 13.96 -18.97 0.11
CA ILE A 342 14.27 -18.64 1.52
C ILE A 342 15.80 -18.56 1.74
N LEU A 343 16.54 -19.48 1.12
CA LEU A 343 18.00 -19.55 1.21
C LEU A 343 18.66 -18.80 0.05
N ASP A 344 18.20 -19.01 -1.19
CA ASP A 344 18.85 -18.47 -2.39
C ASP A 344 18.68 -16.95 -2.52
N ARG A 345 17.65 -16.38 -1.89
CA ARG A 345 17.26 -14.96 -2.01
C ARG A 345 16.89 -14.37 -0.65
N GLU A 346 17.65 -14.74 0.39
CA GLU A 346 17.38 -14.38 1.80
C GLU A 346 17.05 -12.89 2.00
N GLY A 347 17.88 -11.98 1.47
CA GLY A 347 17.67 -10.54 1.61
C GLY A 347 16.41 -10.00 0.92
N PHE A 348 15.93 -10.65 -0.15
CA PHE A 348 14.64 -10.30 -0.75
C PHE A 348 13.49 -10.81 0.12
N MET A 349 13.59 -12.05 0.61
CA MET A 349 12.55 -12.67 1.44
C MET A 349 12.39 -11.97 2.80
N SER A 350 13.49 -11.56 3.44
CA SER A 350 13.46 -10.81 4.70
C SER A 350 12.80 -9.44 4.51
N GLU A 351 13.06 -8.79 3.38
CA GLU A 351 12.44 -7.52 3.04
C GLU A 351 10.95 -7.64 2.74
N VAL A 352 10.51 -8.70 2.07
CA VAL A 352 9.07 -9.00 1.89
C VAL A 352 8.38 -9.08 3.24
N LEU A 353 8.98 -9.76 4.22
CA LEU A 353 8.40 -9.90 5.56
C LEU A 353 8.35 -8.57 6.32
N ARG A 354 9.35 -7.70 6.16
CA ARG A 354 9.34 -6.33 6.74
C ARG A 354 8.23 -5.49 6.13
N ILE A 355 8.11 -5.47 4.80
CA ILE A 355 7.05 -4.75 4.10
C ILE A 355 5.68 -5.30 4.50
N LEU A 356 5.51 -6.62 4.53
CA LEU A 356 4.25 -7.24 4.94
C LEU A 356 3.89 -6.89 6.38
N SER A 357 4.85 -6.93 7.31
CA SER A 357 4.64 -6.53 8.71
C SER A 357 4.15 -5.08 8.81
N LEU A 358 4.78 -4.17 8.06
CA LEU A 358 4.37 -2.78 8.02
C LEU A 358 2.99 -2.60 7.38
N GLN A 359 2.69 -3.32 6.30
CA GLN A 359 1.38 -3.31 5.66
C GLN A 359 0.27 -3.77 6.62
N LEU A 360 0.48 -4.87 7.33
CA LEU A 360 -0.52 -5.40 8.26
C LEU A 360 -0.84 -4.44 9.41
N GLN A 361 0.16 -3.71 9.92
CA GLN A 361 -0.04 -2.66 10.92
C GLN A 361 -0.93 -1.49 10.44
N ARG A 362 -1.21 -1.42 9.13
CA ARG A 362 -1.99 -0.35 8.49
C ARG A 362 -3.24 -0.88 7.77
N CYS A 363 -3.54 -2.17 7.88
CA CYS A 363 -4.72 -2.77 7.24
C CYS A 363 -6.04 -2.14 7.68
N ASP A 364 -6.11 -1.64 8.91
CA ASP A 364 -7.32 -1.08 9.51
C ASP A 364 -7.41 0.45 9.40
N ASP A 365 -6.51 1.09 8.64
CA ASP A 365 -6.58 2.52 8.38
C ASP A 365 -7.76 2.93 7.48
N VAL A 366 -8.46 1.95 6.89
CA VAL A 366 -9.58 2.17 5.96
C VAL A 366 -10.89 1.70 6.59
N ASP A 367 -11.98 2.38 6.26
CA ASP A 367 -13.31 1.98 6.72
C ASP A 367 -13.62 0.54 6.26
N GLY A 368 -13.84 -0.36 7.23
CA GLY A 368 -14.03 -1.79 7.04
C GLY A 368 -12.74 -2.62 7.01
N GLY A 369 -11.55 -2.02 7.02
CA GLY A 369 -10.29 -2.76 7.02
C GLY A 369 -10.05 -3.61 5.76
N LEU A 370 -8.79 -4.00 5.55
CA LEU A 370 -8.40 -4.78 4.36
C LEU A 370 -9.13 -6.13 4.27
N PHE A 371 -9.37 -6.77 5.42
CA PHE A 371 -9.87 -8.15 5.47
C PHE A 371 -11.39 -8.27 5.39
N GLU A 372 -12.18 -7.22 5.67
CA GLU A 372 -13.63 -7.27 5.41
C GLU A 372 -13.93 -7.09 3.92
N ILE A 373 -13.05 -6.42 3.16
CA ILE A 373 -13.17 -6.29 1.69
C ILE A 373 -13.10 -7.67 1.02
N ASP A 374 -12.41 -8.62 1.65
CA ASP A 374 -12.22 -9.98 1.13
C ASP A 374 -13.36 -10.95 1.48
N GLY A 375 -14.40 -10.47 2.18
CA GLY A 375 -15.54 -11.28 2.64
C GLY A 375 -15.32 -11.93 4.01
N ASP A 376 -16.13 -12.96 4.31
CA ASP A 376 -16.18 -13.63 5.62
C ASP A 376 -14.89 -14.42 5.98
N GLU A 377 -13.89 -14.48 5.09
CA GLU A 377 -12.66 -15.25 5.29
C GLU A 377 -11.61 -14.57 6.19
N GLY A 378 -11.78 -13.29 6.57
CA GLY A 378 -11.06 -12.67 7.69
C GLY A 378 -9.51 -12.78 7.66
N GLY A 379 -8.92 -12.79 6.46
CA GLY A 379 -7.47 -12.95 6.26
C GLY A 379 -6.95 -14.39 6.27
N ALA A 380 -7.83 -15.40 6.24
CA ALA A 380 -7.47 -16.82 6.19
C ALA A 380 -6.48 -17.16 5.06
N PHE A 381 -6.65 -16.56 3.88
CA PHE A 381 -5.71 -16.67 2.77
C PHE A 381 -4.26 -16.39 3.21
N LEU A 382 -4.03 -15.25 3.86
CA LEU A 382 -2.69 -14.84 4.28
C LEU A 382 -2.18 -15.69 5.43
N ARG A 383 -3.05 -15.98 6.40
CA ARG A 383 -2.71 -16.87 7.53
C ARG A 383 -2.21 -18.22 7.02
N ASN A 384 -2.89 -18.82 6.05
CA ASN A 384 -2.51 -20.11 5.46
C ASN A 384 -1.13 -20.04 4.77
N LEU A 385 -0.85 -18.96 4.04
CA LEU A 385 0.48 -18.76 3.44
C LEU A 385 1.57 -18.60 4.50
N LEU A 386 1.30 -17.85 5.57
CA LEU A 386 2.26 -17.65 6.66
C LEU A 386 2.54 -18.94 7.43
N VAL A 387 1.53 -19.80 7.65
CA VAL A 387 1.72 -21.14 8.25
C VAL A 387 2.64 -21.99 7.36
N LYS A 388 2.39 -22.03 6.05
CA LYS A 388 3.21 -22.79 5.09
C LYS A 388 4.64 -22.26 5.01
N LEU A 389 4.82 -20.94 5.05
CA LEU A 389 6.14 -20.32 5.11
C LEU A 389 6.87 -20.65 6.41
N ARG A 390 6.19 -20.54 7.57
CA ARG A 390 6.78 -20.88 8.87
C ARG A 390 7.29 -22.32 8.91
N GLN A 391 6.49 -23.26 8.43
CA GLN A 391 6.93 -24.65 8.29
C GLN A 391 8.17 -24.77 7.38
N SER A 392 8.15 -24.10 6.22
CA SER A 392 9.28 -24.12 5.28
C SER A 392 10.56 -23.54 5.87
N VAL A 393 10.47 -22.45 6.65
CA VAL A 393 11.61 -21.82 7.33
C VAL A 393 12.15 -22.73 8.42
N ASP A 394 11.29 -23.29 9.26
CA ASP A 394 11.71 -24.21 10.33
C ASP A 394 12.39 -25.46 9.77
N ASP A 395 11.87 -26.03 8.67
CA ASP A 395 12.45 -27.20 8.00
C ASP A 395 13.81 -26.93 7.33
N LEU A 396 13.98 -25.76 6.71
CA LEU A 396 15.19 -25.43 5.94
C LEU A 396 16.31 -24.82 6.78
N VAL A 397 15.96 -23.90 7.69
CA VAL A 397 16.91 -23.12 8.48
C VAL A 397 17.22 -23.83 9.80
N GLY A 398 16.24 -24.52 10.39
CA GLY A 398 16.36 -25.14 11.71
C GLY A 398 16.79 -24.12 12.77
N GLU A 399 17.84 -24.43 13.52
CA GLU A 399 18.43 -23.57 14.57
C GLU A 399 19.45 -22.55 14.03
N THR A 400 19.66 -22.49 12.72
CA THR A 400 20.62 -21.56 12.13
C THR A 400 20.10 -20.12 12.22
N ALA A 401 20.99 -19.15 12.40
CA ALA A 401 20.63 -17.75 12.28
C ALA A 401 20.27 -17.42 10.82
N SER A 402 19.09 -16.85 10.61
CA SER A 402 18.61 -16.37 9.31
C SER A 402 17.84 -15.07 9.50
N GLU A 403 18.02 -14.12 8.59
CA GLU A 403 17.27 -12.87 8.57
C GLU A 403 15.78 -13.13 8.31
N VAL A 404 15.46 -14.09 7.43
CA VAL A 404 14.07 -14.47 7.14
C VAL A 404 13.40 -15.03 8.40
N LYS A 405 14.08 -15.90 9.14
CA LYS A 405 13.56 -16.44 10.40
C LYS A 405 13.31 -15.34 11.43
N LEU A 406 14.27 -14.40 11.57
CA LEU A 406 14.16 -13.28 12.50
C LEU A 406 12.96 -12.37 12.18
N GLU A 407 12.79 -11.98 10.92
CA GLU A 407 11.65 -11.12 10.53
C GLU A 407 10.32 -11.87 10.62
N LEU A 408 10.29 -13.18 10.32
CA LEU A 408 9.10 -14.00 10.48
C LEU A 408 8.70 -14.17 11.96
N ASP A 409 9.67 -14.27 12.88
CA ASP A 409 9.41 -14.32 14.32
C ASP A 409 8.75 -13.04 14.83
N LYS A 410 9.23 -11.86 14.39
CA LYS A 410 8.59 -10.58 14.72
C LYS A 410 7.18 -10.48 14.16
N LEU A 411 6.98 -10.92 12.91
CA LEU A 411 5.68 -10.94 12.27
C LEU A 411 4.72 -11.87 13.02
N GLU A 412 5.15 -13.08 13.39
CA GLU A 412 4.34 -14.04 14.17
C GLU A 412 3.88 -13.44 15.50
N GLU A 413 4.81 -12.83 16.25
CA GLU A 413 4.49 -12.20 17.53
C GLU A 413 3.41 -11.12 17.37
N TRP A 414 3.54 -10.29 16.32
CA TRP A 414 2.59 -9.22 16.05
C TRP A 414 1.22 -9.75 15.58
N VAL A 415 1.15 -10.66 14.61
CA VAL A 415 -0.15 -11.20 14.13
C VAL A 415 -0.85 -12.05 15.19
N LYS A 416 -0.11 -12.66 16.11
CA LYS A 416 -0.70 -13.33 17.28
C LYS A 416 -1.32 -12.30 18.24
N ALA A 417 -0.63 -11.18 18.49
CA ALA A 417 -1.14 -10.16 19.39
C ALA A 417 -2.37 -9.42 18.81
N GLU A 418 -2.36 -9.12 17.51
CA GLU A 418 -3.41 -8.32 16.86
C GLU A 418 -4.60 -9.17 16.39
N TYR A 419 -4.32 -10.33 15.77
CA TYR A 419 -5.34 -11.14 15.09
C TYR A 419 -5.53 -12.54 15.68
N ASP A 420 -4.82 -12.90 16.76
CA ASP A 420 -4.81 -14.25 17.35
C ASP A 420 -4.40 -15.36 16.34
N TRP A 421 -3.55 -15.02 15.37
CA TRP A 421 -3.09 -15.98 14.37
C TRP A 421 -1.94 -16.84 14.90
N GLU A 422 -2.20 -18.14 15.08
CA GLU A 422 -1.15 -19.11 15.38
C GLU A 422 -0.54 -19.69 14.10
N LEU A 423 0.78 -19.46 13.91
CA LEU A 423 1.51 -19.90 12.71
C LEU A 423 2.22 -21.25 12.87
N ARG A 424 2.51 -21.68 14.10
CA ARG A 424 3.17 -22.95 14.39
C ARG A 424 2.12 -24.05 14.51
N ARG A 425 2.26 -25.12 13.74
CA ARG A 425 1.41 -26.31 13.90
C ARG A 425 1.76 -27.02 15.22
N GLY A 426 1.08 -26.62 16.29
CA GLY A 426 1.20 -27.24 17.60
C GLY A 426 -0.05 -26.98 18.45
N THR A 427 -0.89 -28.01 18.59
CA THR A 427 -1.99 -28.13 19.58
C THR A 427 -3.34 -27.45 19.28
N VAL A 428 -3.76 -27.30 18.02
CA VAL A 428 -5.20 -27.14 17.75
C VAL A 428 -5.80 -28.54 17.63
N VAL A 429 -6.69 -28.88 18.56
CA VAL A 429 -7.51 -30.10 18.49
C VAL A 429 -8.39 -29.97 17.25
N ARG A 430 -8.05 -30.68 16.17
CA ARG A 430 -8.78 -30.63 14.89
C ARG A 430 -10.17 -31.28 14.97
N HIS A 431 -10.36 -32.17 15.94
CA HIS A 431 -11.58 -32.91 16.20
C HIS A 431 -11.71 -33.13 17.72
N GLY A 432 -12.83 -32.70 18.31
CA GLY A 432 -13.07 -32.87 19.75
C GLY A 432 -14.56 -32.85 20.12
N MET A 433 -14.92 -33.66 21.12
CA MET A 433 -16.24 -33.65 21.75
C MET A 433 -16.32 -32.50 22.76
N LEU A 434 -17.19 -31.53 22.50
CA LEU A 434 -17.44 -30.39 23.38
C LEU A 434 -18.74 -30.64 24.16
N GLN A 435 -18.65 -30.70 25.49
CA GLN A 435 -19.83 -30.90 26.33
C GLN A 435 -20.45 -29.54 26.69
N LEU A 436 -21.69 -29.32 26.25
CA LEU A 436 -22.47 -28.11 26.51
C LEU A 436 -22.96 -28.07 27.98
N GLU A 437 -23.43 -26.91 28.43
CA GLU A 437 -23.92 -26.70 29.82
C GLU A 437 -25.11 -27.59 30.20
N ASP A 438 -25.83 -28.12 29.22
CA ASP A 438 -26.93 -29.08 29.38
C ASP A 438 -26.48 -30.55 29.38
N GLY A 439 -25.18 -30.81 29.18
CA GLY A 439 -24.58 -32.13 29.17
C GLY A 439 -24.54 -32.81 27.80
N GLU A 440 -25.04 -32.18 26.73
CA GLU A 440 -24.92 -32.71 25.36
C GLU A 440 -23.47 -32.64 24.87
N GLN A 441 -22.98 -33.71 24.25
CA GLN A 441 -21.66 -33.74 23.62
C GLN A 441 -21.85 -33.46 22.12
N VAL A 442 -21.26 -32.37 21.66
CA VAL A 442 -21.24 -31.97 20.25
C VAL A 442 -19.86 -32.27 19.68
N GLU A 443 -19.83 -33.04 18.59
CA GLU A 443 -18.63 -33.27 17.79
C GLU A 443 -18.34 -31.99 17.00
N MET A 444 -17.20 -31.35 17.30
CA MET A 444 -16.78 -30.12 16.63
C MET A 444 -15.62 -30.47 15.70
N ASP A 445 -15.88 -30.42 14.39
CA ASP A 445 -14.84 -30.42 13.36
C ASP A 445 -14.47 -28.96 13.07
N TRP A 446 -13.18 -28.65 13.22
CA TRP A 446 -12.64 -27.37 12.77
C TRP A 446 -12.37 -27.50 11.27
N ASP A 447 -13.16 -26.80 10.43
CA ASP A 447 -12.97 -26.75 8.97
C ASP A 447 -11.64 -26.02 8.68
N GLY A 448 -10.56 -26.78 8.72
CA GLY A 448 -9.19 -26.31 8.77
C GLY A 448 -8.27 -27.17 7.91
N ASN A 449 -8.43 -27.01 6.60
CA ASN A 449 -7.47 -27.38 5.55
C ASN A 449 -7.29 -28.90 5.29
N ASP A 450 -8.35 -29.51 4.75
CA ASP A 450 -8.37 -30.89 4.21
C ASP A 450 -7.45 -31.12 3.00
N GLU A 451 -6.96 -30.06 2.33
CA GLU A 451 -6.15 -30.21 1.10
C GLU A 451 -4.72 -30.72 1.35
N ASP A 452 -4.20 -30.67 2.59
CA ASP A 452 -2.80 -31.06 2.88
C ASP A 452 -2.64 -32.56 3.25
N ASP A 453 -3.72 -33.32 3.45
CA ASP A 453 -3.65 -34.79 3.70
C ASP A 453 -3.53 -35.61 2.40
N GLU A 454 -3.58 -34.96 1.23
CA GLU A 454 -3.30 -35.56 -0.08
C GLU A 454 -1.81 -35.55 -0.48
N THR A 455 -0.87 -35.39 0.47
CA THR A 455 0.54 -35.70 0.20
C THR A 455 0.72 -37.22 0.17
N GLY A 456 0.41 -37.80 -0.98
CA GLY A 456 0.28 -39.23 -1.19
C GLY A 456 1.51 -40.08 -0.81
N GLU A 457 1.26 -41.05 0.06
CA GLU A 457 1.87 -42.38 -0.03
C GLU A 457 0.85 -43.34 -0.67
N TYR A 458 0.75 -43.34 -2.00
CA TYR A 458 -0.01 -44.37 -2.70
C TYR A 458 0.82 -45.67 -2.68
N ALA A 459 0.67 -46.48 -1.62
CA ALA A 459 1.22 -47.82 -1.58
C ALA A 459 0.34 -48.76 -2.43
N PRO A 460 0.81 -49.29 -3.57
CA PRO A 460 0.02 -50.22 -4.36
C PRO A 460 -0.14 -51.54 -3.59
N VAL A 461 -1.39 -51.93 -3.32
CA VAL A 461 -1.72 -53.25 -2.77
C VAL A 461 -1.65 -54.28 -3.89
N ILE A 462 -0.69 -55.20 -3.80
CA ILE A 462 -0.65 -56.38 -4.67
C ILE A 462 -1.82 -57.28 -4.25
N VAL A 463 -2.77 -57.46 -5.16
CA VAL A 463 -3.82 -58.48 -5.01
C VAL A 463 -3.30 -59.73 -5.69
N ASP A 464 -2.97 -60.76 -4.90
CA ASP A 464 -2.73 -62.09 -5.45
C ASP A 464 -4.03 -62.61 -6.08
N MET A 465 -3.95 -62.98 -7.36
CA MET A 465 -5.06 -63.58 -8.12
C MET A 465 -5.29 -65.05 -7.76
#